data_AF-A0A316FGQ8-F1
#
_entry.id   AF-A0A316FGQ8-F1
#
_cell.length_a   1.000
_cell.length_b   1.000
_cell.length_c   1.000
_cell.angle_alpha   90.00
_cell.angle_beta   90.00
_cell.angle_gamma   90.00
#
_symmetry.space_group_name_H-M   'P 1'
#
loop_
_entity.id
_entity.type
_entity.pdbx_description
1 polymer ?
#
loop_
_entity_poly.entity_id
_entity_poly.type
_entity_poly.pdbx_seq_one_letter_code
_entity_poly.pdbx_strand_id
1 'polypeptide(L)'
;MMSINPSIDSLTLKSKMLSPQASNTNFKSRPNLYSQRYFFIVFVLSLLTLVPSYTLASTYEVNANEVKPTQNKTNQNNKDISMIGTWCGQWDGIYKTCLTIEATNHGFKAHYQWQEHKNGGFHKKQLKGKQLNINTINFEGKLFAINLQDHNKATAFGIFQQHTRVAQLSRQMEDSPSN
;
A
#
# COMPACT_ATOMS: atom_id res chain seq x y z
N MET A 1 64.86 -9.82 13.50
CA MET A 1 64.75 -9.52 12.05
C MET A 1 64.31 -10.80 11.36
N MET A 2 63.04 -10.90 10.98
CA MET A 2 62.51 -12.01 10.20
C MET A 2 61.72 -11.41 9.03
N SER A 3 62.21 -11.67 7.83
CA SER A 3 61.64 -11.27 6.55
C SER A 3 60.74 -12.41 6.06
N ILE A 4 59.47 -12.11 5.78
CA ILE A 4 58.53 -13.08 5.20
C ILE A 4 57.98 -12.44 3.92
N ASN A 5 58.37 -13.07 2.80
CA ASN A 5 57.93 -12.78 1.45
C ASN A 5 56.64 -13.59 1.17
N PRO A 6 55.54 -13.00 0.68
CA PRO A 6 54.49 -13.78 0.06
C PRO A 6 54.57 -13.73 -1.47
N SER A 7 54.75 -14.91 -2.05
CA SER A 7 54.58 -15.22 -3.48
C SER A 7 53.12 -15.01 -3.90
N ILE A 8 52.91 -14.33 -5.02
CA ILE A 8 51.60 -14.10 -5.63
C ILE A 8 51.38 -15.19 -6.70
N ASP A 9 50.50 -16.14 -6.41
CA ASP A 9 50.05 -17.14 -7.39
C ASP A 9 48.97 -16.56 -8.30
N SER A 10 49.21 -16.67 -9.61
CA SER A 10 48.32 -16.23 -10.68
C SER A 10 47.26 -17.31 -10.97
N LEU A 11 45.99 -16.95 -10.78
CA LEU A 11 44.85 -17.81 -11.11
C LEU A 11 44.42 -17.59 -12.57
N THR A 12 44.75 -18.56 -13.40
CA THR A 12 44.39 -18.68 -14.82
C THR A 12 42.91 -19.05 -14.98
N LEU A 13 42.10 -18.12 -15.49
CA LEU A 13 40.68 -18.35 -15.80
C LEU A 13 40.54 -18.97 -17.21
N LYS A 14 40.32 -20.29 -17.28
CA LYS A 14 39.93 -21.00 -18.51
C LYS A 14 38.46 -20.72 -18.83
N SER A 15 38.18 -19.90 -19.85
CA SER A 15 36.85 -19.78 -20.44
C SER A 15 36.57 -21.00 -21.34
N LYS A 16 35.51 -21.74 -21.02
CA LYS A 16 35.03 -22.86 -21.82
C LYS A 16 33.89 -22.34 -22.70
N MET A 17 34.19 -22.09 -23.98
CA MET A 17 33.19 -21.80 -25.01
C MET A 17 32.31 -23.04 -25.22
N LEU A 18 30.99 -22.87 -25.09
CA LEU A 18 29.99 -23.87 -25.45
C LEU A 18 29.33 -23.43 -26.76
N SER A 19 29.45 -24.27 -27.79
CA SER A 19 28.77 -24.14 -29.08
C SER A 19 27.25 -24.25 -28.93
N PRO A 20 26.48 -23.44 -29.68
CA PRO A 20 25.03 -23.66 -29.80
C PRO A 20 24.74 -24.79 -30.78
N GLN A 21 24.03 -25.83 -30.31
CA GLN A 21 23.43 -26.84 -31.17
C GLN A 21 22.15 -26.30 -31.81
N ALA A 22 22.05 -26.45 -33.12
CA ALA A 22 20.88 -26.13 -33.92
C ALA A 22 19.75 -27.13 -33.64
N SER A 23 18.64 -26.66 -33.08
CA SER A 23 17.40 -27.44 -32.93
C SER A 23 16.50 -27.22 -34.14
N ASN A 24 16.27 -28.29 -34.89
CA ASN A 24 15.38 -28.37 -36.04
C ASN A 24 13.93 -28.53 -35.53
N THR A 25 13.09 -27.51 -35.66
CA THR A 25 11.66 -27.59 -35.27
C THR A 25 10.75 -27.56 -36.48
N ASN A 26 10.09 -28.69 -36.73
CA ASN A 26 8.94 -28.83 -37.63
C ASN A 26 7.82 -27.86 -37.22
N PHE A 27 7.60 -26.83 -38.04
CA PHE A 27 6.61 -25.79 -37.77
C PHE A 27 5.23 -26.19 -38.31
N LYS A 28 4.41 -26.81 -37.46
CA LYS A 28 2.99 -27.06 -37.75
C LYS A 28 2.24 -25.73 -37.67
N SER A 29 1.74 -25.25 -38.81
CA SER A 29 1.00 -23.98 -38.91
C SER A 29 -0.22 -23.98 -38.00
N ARG A 30 -0.20 -23.11 -36.97
CA ARG A 30 -1.35 -22.86 -36.10
C ARG A 30 -2.31 -21.88 -36.79
N PRO A 31 -3.63 -22.07 -36.68
CA PRO A 31 -4.61 -21.15 -37.24
C PRO A 31 -4.48 -19.76 -36.61
N ASN A 32 -4.68 -18.75 -37.46
CA ASN A 32 -4.42 -17.35 -37.20
C ASN A 32 -5.39 -16.78 -36.13
N LEU A 33 -4.88 -16.57 -34.91
CA LEU A 33 -5.59 -16.06 -33.72
C LEU A 33 -6.08 -14.60 -33.85
N TYR A 34 -5.79 -13.92 -34.96
CA TYR A 34 -6.15 -12.53 -35.17
C TYR A 34 -7.65 -12.31 -35.45
N SER A 35 -8.36 -13.31 -35.98
CA SER A 35 -9.78 -13.17 -36.36
C SER A 35 -10.76 -13.17 -35.17
N GLN A 36 -10.44 -13.86 -34.07
CA GLN A 36 -11.36 -13.95 -32.92
C GLN A 36 -11.39 -12.71 -32.02
N ARG A 37 -10.35 -11.86 -32.04
CA ARG A 37 -10.30 -10.67 -31.16
C ARG A 37 -11.18 -9.51 -31.65
N TYR A 38 -11.40 -9.40 -32.96
CA TYR A 38 -12.25 -8.33 -33.52
C TYR A 38 -13.73 -8.54 -33.21
N PHE A 39 -14.19 -9.80 -33.14
CA PHE A 39 -15.59 -10.10 -32.87
C PHE A 39 -16.02 -9.66 -31.45
N PHE A 40 -15.15 -9.84 -30.45
CA PHE A 40 -15.42 -9.39 -29.09
C PHE A 40 -15.40 -7.86 -28.93
N ILE A 41 -14.49 -7.17 -29.62
CA ILE A 41 -14.36 -5.72 -29.52
C ILE A 41 -15.60 -5.02 -30.11
N VAL A 42 -16.09 -5.49 -31.26
CA VAL A 42 -17.30 -4.93 -31.89
C VAL A 42 -18.55 -5.18 -31.03
N PHE A 43 -18.66 -6.33 -30.39
CA PHE A 43 -19.81 -6.66 -29.53
C PHE A 43 -19.84 -5.87 -28.21
N VAL A 44 -18.67 -5.53 -27.64
CA VAL A 44 -18.61 -4.68 -26.42
C VAL A 44 -18.90 -3.21 -26.77
N LEU A 45 -18.44 -2.72 -27.92
CA LEU A 45 -18.73 -1.35 -28.38
C LEU A 45 -20.21 -1.13 -28.70
N SER A 46 -20.92 -2.14 -29.22
CA SER A 46 -22.36 -2.02 -29.50
C SER A 46 -23.24 -2.03 -28.25
N LEU A 47 -22.79 -2.62 -27.13
CA LEU A 47 -23.54 -2.56 -25.87
C LEU A 47 -23.39 -1.21 -25.14
N LEU A 48 -22.34 -0.43 -25.40
CA LEU A 48 -22.13 0.87 -24.75
C LEU A 48 -23.04 1.99 -25.29
N THR A 49 -23.68 1.83 -26.44
CA THR A 49 -24.55 2.88 -27.02
C THR A 49 -26.01 2.77 -26.59
N LEU A 50 -26.37 1.76 -25.80
CA LEU A 50 -27.75 1.48 -25.36
C LEU A 50 -28.02 1.87 -23.91
N VAL A 51 -27.16 2.65 -23.27
CA VAL A 51 -27.44 3.16 -21.92
C VAL A 51 -28.20 4.49 -22.05
N PRO A 52 -29.49 4.55 -21.68
CA PRO A 52 -30.23 5.81 -21.67
C PRO A 52 -29.56 6.80 -20.71
N SER A 53 -29.24 7.98 -21.22
CA SER A 53 -28.72 9.10 -20.45
C SER A 53 -29.75 9.57 -19.43
N TYR A 54 -29.73 9.02 -18.22
CA TYR A 54 -30.48 9.58 -17.09
C TYR A 54 -29.78 10.86 -16.63
N THR A 55 -30.12 11.98 -17.26
CA THR A 55 -29.82 13.31 -16.73
C THR A 55 -30.67 13.55 -15.49
N LEU A 56 -30.11 13.27 -14.32
CA LEU A 56 -30.63 13.79 -13.06
C LEU A 56 -30.27 15.28 -12.98
N ALA A 57 -31.17 16.13 -13.47
CA ALA A 57 -31.14 17.56 -13.19
C ALA A 57 -31.49 17.74 -11.69
N SER A 58 -30.47 17.72 -10.84
CA SER A 58 -30.56 18.18 -9.46
C SER A 58 -30.52 19.71 -9.47
N THR A 59 -31.69 20.35 -9.47
CA THR A 59 -31.80 21.78 -9.16
C THR A 59 -31.49 21.99 -7.69
N TYR A 60 -30.25 22.38 -7.38
CA TYR A 60 -29.92 22.93 -6.08
C TYR A 60 -30.21 24.44 -6.15
N GLU A 61 -31.23 24.90 -5.43
CA GLU A 61 -31.39 26.32 -5.14
C GLU A 61 -30.23 26.73 -4.22
N VAL A 62 -29.25 27.45 -4.77
CA VAL A 62 -28.24 28.15 -3.98
C VAL A 62 -28.94 29.33 -3.31
N ASN A 63 -29.46 29.10 -2.12
CA ASN A 63 -29.94 30.16 -1.26
C ASN A 63 -28.71 30.89 -0.71
N ALA A 64 -28.34 32.00 -1.37
CA ALA A 64 -27.20 32.85 -1.03
C ALA A 64 -27.48 33.73 0.20
N ASN A 65 -27.94 33.11 1.29
CA ASN A 65 -27.90 33.74 2.60
C ASN A 65 -26.53 33.45 3.19
N GLU A 66 -25.71 34.49 3.19
CA GLU A 66 -24.38 34.57 3.77
C GLU A 66 -24.43 34.25 5.28
N VAL A 67 -24.47 32.96 5.61
CA VAL A 67 -24.27 32.48 6.98
C VAL A 67 -22.80 32.68 7.30
N LYS A 68 -22.50 33.80 7.97
CA LYS A 68 -21.22 33.98 8.68
C LYS A 68 -20.94 32.69 9.44
N PRO A 69 -19.72 32.11 9.36
CA PRO A 69 -19.36 30.97 10.18
C PRO A 69 -19.34 31.44 11.64
N THR A 70 -20.47 31.27 12.34
CA THR A 70 -20.50 31.25 13.79
C THR A 70 -19.59 30.11 14.18
N GLN A 71 -18.38 30.46 14.60
CA GLN A 71 -17.48 29.54 15.30
C GLN A 71 -18.17 29.17 16.62
N ASN A 72 -19.10 28.22 16.53
CA ASN A 72 -19.57 27.47 17.66
C ASN A 72 -18.36 26.65 18.10
N LYS A 73 -17.60 27.25 19.00
CA LYS A 73 -16.59 26.63 19.84
C LYS A 73 -17.33 25.60 20.69
N THR A 74 -17.62 24.47 20.06
CA THR A 74 -18.10 23.28 20.77
C THR A 74 -16.94 22.92 21.66
N ASN A 75 -17.14 23.05 22.97
CA ASN A 75 -16.31 22.43 23.99
C ASN A 75 -16.40 20.91 23.74
N GLN A 76 -15.62 20.43 22.77
CA GLN A 76 -15.33 19.02 22.61
C GLN A 76 -14.58 18.61 23.87
N ASN A 77 -15.19 17.74 24.65
CA ASN A 77 -14.48 16.84 25.53
C ASN A 77 -13.38 16.19 24.68
N ASN A 78 -12.19 16.75 24.76
CA ASN A 78 -11.04 16.44 23.92
C ASN A 78 -10.49 15.11 24.43
N LYS A 79 -11.21 14.02 24.13
CA LYS A 79 -10.76 12.67 24.41
C LYS A 79 -9.55 12.47 23.53
N ASP A 80 -8.38 12.63 24.14
CA ASP A 80 -7.10 12.73 23.47
C ASP A 80 -6.95 11.61 22.43
N ILE A 81 -6.93 11.96 21.14
CA ILE A 81 -6.83 10.99 20.05
C ILE A 81 -5.39 10.48 20.05
N SER A 82 -5.15 9.39 20.78
CA SER A 82 -3.83 8.78 20.87
C SER A 82 -3.55 7.92 19.64
N MET A 83 -2.59 8.36 18.82
CA MET A 83 -2.07 7.61 17.67
C MET A 83 -1.05 6.55 18.04
N ILE A 84 -0.48 6.65 19.24
CA ILE A 84 0.60 5.79 19.74
C ILE A 84 0.06 4.38 20.01
N GLY A 85 0.84 3.36 19.68
CA GLY A 85 0.52 1.96 19.95
C GLY A 85 0.56 1.09 18.70
N THR A 86 0.15 -0.16 18.85
CA THR A 86 0.19 -1.17 17.80
C THR A 86 -1.16 -1.31 17.10
N TRP A 87 -1.15 -1.27 15.77
CA TRP A 87 -2.32 -1.32 14.91
C TRP A 87 -2.14 -2.44 13.91
N CYS A 88 -3.03 -3.43 13.88
CA CYS A 88 -2.92 -4.57 13.00
C CYS A 88 -4.17 -4.77 12.15
N GLY A 89 -3.99 -5.38 10.98
CA GLY A 89 -5.05 -5.68 10.04
C GLY A 89 -4.51 -6.43 8.82
N GLN A 90 -5.15 -6.24 7.68
CA GLN A 90 -4.77 -6.90 6.43
C GLN A 90 -4.86 -5.95 5.23
N TRP A 91 -3.86 -5.98 4.35
CA TRP A 91 -3.98 -5.41 3.01
C TRP A 91 -4.84 -6.30 2.15
N ASP A 92 -5.85 -5.72 1.52
CA ASP A 92 -6.78 -6.39 0.59
C ASP A 92 -7.49 -7.62 1.20
N GLY A 93 -7.55 -7.69 2.55
CA GLY A 93 -8.10 -8.85 3.27
C GLY A 93 -7.25 -10.12 3.22
N ILE A 94 -6.02 -10.06 2.71
CA ILE A 94 -5.17 -11.24 2.48
C ILE A 94 -3.86 -11.13 3.28
N TYR A 95 -3.17 -10.00 3.17
CA TYR A 95 -1.79 -9.87 3.62
C TYR A 95 -1.73 -9.20 4.99
N LYS A 96 -1.28 -9.93 6.02
CA LYS A 96 -1.20 -9.39 7.38
C LYS A 96 -0.28 -8.18 7.42
N THR A 97 -0.70 -7.17 8.19
CA THR A 97 0.10 -5.98 8.43
C THR A 97 -0.08 -5.45 9.84
N CYS A 98 1.00 -4.96 10.43
CA CYS A 98 1.00 -4.30 11.72
C CYS A 98 1.87 -3.04 11.67
N LEU A 99 1.44 -1.99 12.36
CA LEU A 99 2.12 -0.71 12.47
C LEU A 99 2.19 -0.36 13.96
N THR A 100 3.40 -0.33 14.53
CA THR A 100 3.59 0.17 15.91
C THR A 100 4.10 1.60 15.86
N ILE A 101 3.28 2.53 16.32
CA ILE A 101 3.53 3.97 16.24
C ILE A 101 4.05 4.48 17.60
N GLU A 102 5.16 5.19 17.55
CA GLU A 102 5.79 5.85 18.69
C GLU A 102 5.88 7.36 18.42
N ALA A 103 5.71 8.17 19.46
CA ALA A 103 6.05 9.59 19.40
C ALA A 103 7.57 9.80 19.51
N THR A 104 8.07 10.84 18.86
CA THR A 104 9.46 11.27 18.90
C THR A 104 9.54 12.78 19.04
N ASN A 105 10.72 13.32 19.35
CA ASN A 105 10.93 14.77 19.48
C ASN A 105 10.58 15.58 18.21
N HIS A 106 10.52 14.91 17.04
CA HIS A 106 10.33 15.57 15.74
C HIS A 106 9.10 15.05 14.97
N GLY A 107 8.19 14.34 15.63
CA GLY A 107 7.00 13.75 15.01
C GLY A 107 6.82 12.30 15.42
N PHE A 108 6.58 11.42 14.46
CA PHE A 108 6.25 10.02 14.73
C PHE A 108 7.28 9.07 14.10
N LYS A 109 7.40 7.89 14.68
CA LYS A 109 8.16 6.77 14.14
C LYS A 109 7.25 5.56 14.13
N ALA A 110 7.23 4.81 13.03
CA ALA A 110 6.47 3.58 12.94
C ALA A 110 7.36 2.38 12.65
N HIS A 111 7.20 1.31 13.42
CA HIS A 111 7.68 -0.02 13.11
C HIS A 111 6.63 -0.74 12.27
N TYR A 112 6.83 -0.76 10.96
CA TYR A 112 5.94 -1.36 9.99
C TYR A 112 6.33 -2.81 9.72
N GLN A 113 5.35 -3.71 9.82
CA GLN A 113 5.50 -5.12 9.54
C GLN A 113 4.42 -5.56 8.54
N TRP A 114 4.79 -6.35 7.54
CA TRP A 114 3.83 -6.92 6.60
C TRP A 114 4.27 -8.30 6.11
N GLN A 115 3.30 -9.10 5.69
CA GLN A 115 3.51 -10.46 5.20
C GLN A 115 2.95 -10.57 3.78
N GLU A 116 3.81 -10.79 2.78
CA GLU A 116 3.39 -10.83 1.36
C GLU A 116 2.77 -12.16 0.94
N HIS A 117 2.85 -13.20 1.77
CA HIS A 117 2.29 -14.52 1.49
C HIS A 117 1.70 -15.10 2.78
N LYS A 118 0.56 -15.81 2.71
CA LYS A 118 -0.12 -16.37 3.90
C LYS A 118 0.78 -17.19 4.83
N ASN A 119 1.78 -17.89 4.26
CA ASN A 119 2.75 -18.71 4.98
C ASN A 119 4.19 -18.15 4.92
N GLY A 120 4.37 -16.91 4.47
CA GLY A 120 5.67 -16.25 4.38
C GLY A 120 6.13 -15.65 5.70
N GLY A 121 7.38 -15.20 5.76
CA GLY A 121 7.88 -14.42 6.90
C GLY A 121 7.32 -12.99 6.91
N PHE A 122 7.40 -12.33 8.08
CA PHE A 122 7.13 -10.91 8.18
C PHE A 122 8.34 -10.10 7.73
N HIS A 123 8.11 -9.21 6.76
CA HIS A 123 9.01 -8.14 6.43
C HIS A 123 8.85 -7.01 7.44
N LYS A 124 9.95 -6.33 7.76
CA LYS A 124 9.97 -5.23 8.73
C LYS A 124 10.67 -4.02 8.13
N LYS A 125 10.10 -2.83 8.35
CA LYS A 125 10.69 -1.55 7.97
C LYS A 125 10.35 -0.50 9.02
N GLN A 126 11.29 0.39 9.30
CA GLN A 126 11.00 1.58 10.10
C GLN A 126 10.65 2.75 9.17
N LEU A 127 9.61 3.50 9.51
CA LEU A 127 9.13 4.65 8.75
C LEU A 127 9.13 5.90 9.62
N LYS A 128 9.54 7.04 9.06
CA LYS A 128 9.36 8.34 9.71
C LYS A 128 7.98 8.89 9.38
N GLY A 129 7.27 9.38 10.40
CA GLY A 129 5.92 9.88 10.32
C GLY A 129 5.84 11.39 10.56
N LYS A 130 5.11 12.10 9.71
CA LYS A 130 4.73 13.50 9.92
C LYS A 130 3.22 13.58 10.10
N GLN A 131 2.77 14.19 11.20
CA GLN A 131 1.35 14.44 11.40
C GLN A 131 0.85 15.47 10.39
N LEU A 132 -0.28 15.16 9.75
CA LEU A 132 -0.93 16.05 8.79
C LEU A 132 -2.10 16.80 9.43
N ASN A 133 -2.84 16.14 10.33
CA ASN A 133 -3.95 16.70 11.08
C ASN A 133 -4.17 15.89 12.38
N ILE A 134 -5.24 16.18 13.13
CA ILE A 134 -5.50 15.56 14.44
C ILE A 134 -5.66 14.04 14.42
N ASN A 135 -6.03 13.44 13.28
CA ASN A 135 -6.26 12.00 13.17
C ASN A 135 -5.44 11.32 12.06
N THR A 136 -4.57 12.05 11.34
CA THR A 136 -3.84 11.53 10.18
C THR A 136 -2.33 11.75 10.29
N ILE A 137 -1.56 10.69 10.05
CA ILE A 137 -0.10 10.70 9.92
C ILE A 137 0.28 10.24 8.51
N ASN A 138 1.30 10.88 7.91
CA ASN A 138 1.96 10.40 6.71
C ASN A 138 3.31 9.74 7.05
N PHE A 139 3.45 8.47 6.73
CA PHE A 139 4.66 7.67 6.85
C PHE A 139 5.30 7.43 5.48
N GLU A 140 6.11 8.38 4.99
CA GLU A 140 6.83 8.27 3.71
C GLU A 140 5.92 7.87 2.52
N GLY A 141 4.76 8.53 2.39
CA GLY A 141 3.78 8.25 1.34
C GLY A 141 2.75 7.16 1.69
N LYS A 142 2.77 6.66 2.93
CA LYS A 142 1.72 5.79 3.49
C LYS A 142 0.88 6.60 4.47
N LEU A 143 -0.39 6.80 4.17
CA LEU A 143 -1.29 7.56 5.04
C LEU A 143 -1.88 6.62 6.08
N PHE A 144 -1.92 7.06 7.33
CA PHE A 144 -2.57 6.39 8.44
C PHE A 144 -3.58 7.36 9.05
N ALA A 145 -4.85 6.98 9.11
CA ALA A 145 -5.94 7.82 9.61
C ALA A 145 -6.76 7.08 10.66
N ILE A 146 -6.90 7.66 11.86
CA ILE A 146 -7.76 7.13 12.93
C ILE A 146 -9.22 7.49 12.64
N ASN A 147 -10.11 6.54 12.90
CA ASN A 147 -11.53 6.79 12.85
C ASN A 147 -11.95 7.66 14.05
N LEU A 148 -12.49 8.84 13.78
CA LEU A 148 -12.92 9.80 14.80
C LEU A 148 -14.14 9.34 15.60
N GLN A 149 -14.92 8.39 15.09
CA GLN A 149 -16.06 7.80 15.80
C GLN A 149 -15.63 6.62 16.68
N ASP A 150 -14.53 5.93 16.32
CA ASP A 150 -14.01 4.77 17.02
C ASP A 150 -12.48 4.81 17.04
N HIS A 151 -11.90 5.33 18.11
CA HIS A 151 -10.45 5.52 18.25
C HIS A 151 -9.67 4.20 18.34
N ASN A 152 -10.33 3.04 18.31
CA ASN A 152 -9.68 1.73 18.19
C ASN A 152 -9.61 1.22 16.76
N LYS A 153 -10.17 1.96 15.79
CA LYS A 153 -10.11 1.66 14.36
C LYS A 153 -9.30 2.72 13.63
N ALA A 154 -8.55 2.27 12.64
CA ALA A 154 -7.83 3.14 11.73
C ALA A 154 -7.86 2.59 10.31
N THR A 155 -7.57 3.44 9.34
CA THR A 155 -7.38 3.06 7.95
C THR A 155 -5.97 3.45 7.53
N ALA A 156 -5.26 2.51 6.92
CA ALA A 156 -3.98 2.75 6.28
C ALA A 156 -4.12 2.70 4.76
N PHE A 157 -3.49 3.65 4.07
CA PHE A 157 -3.39 3.73 2.63
C PHE A 157 -1.91 3.60 2.25
N GLY A 158 -1.57 2.56 1.48
CA GLY A 158 -0.23 2.35 0.98
C GLY A 158 -0.17 2.51 -0.53
N ILE A 159 0.70 3.39 -1.03
CA ILE A 159 1.01 3.45 -2.47
C ILE A 159 2.08 2.39 -2.77
N PHE A 160 1.74 1.40 -3.60
CA PHE A 160 2.67 0.39 -4.12
C PHE A 160 2.91 0.65 -5.61
N GLN A 161 3.95 0.04 -6.19
CA GLN A 161 4.36 0.29 -7.59
C GLN A 161 3.24 0.11 -8.61
N GLN A 162 2.26 -0.77 -8.35
CA GLN A 162 1.20 -1.11 -9.29
C GLN A 162 -0.18 -0.55 -8.91
N HIS A 163 -0.46 -0.32 -7.62
CA HIS A 163 -1.76 0.15 -7.14
C HIS A 163 -1.68 0.65 -5.70
N THR A 164 -2.65 1.49 -5.33
CA THR A 164 -2.90 1.85 -3.93
C THR A 164 -3.65 0.71 -3.24
N ARG A 165 -3.20 0.32 -2.04
CA ARG A 165 -3.89 -0.65 -1.19
C ARG A 165 -4.44 0.03 0.05
N VAL A 166 -5.51 -0.53 0.58
CA VAL A 166 -6.17 -0.07 1.79
C VAL A 166 -6.19 -1.20 2.81
N ALA A 167 -5.88 -0.88 4.06
CA ALA A 167 -6.02 -1.79 5.18
C ALA A 167 -6.88 -1.14 6.26
N GLN A 168 -7.88 -1.89 6.73
CA GLN A 168 -8.59 -1.56 7.95
C GLN A 168 -7.80 -2.16 9.11
N LEU A 169 -7.45 -1.30 10.07
CA LEU A 169 -6.61 -1.63 11.20
C LEU A 169 -7.41 -1.52 12.49
N SER A 170 -7.10 -2.41 13.43
CA SER A 170 -7.61 -2.36 14.80
C SER A 170 -6.45 -2.22 15.77
N ARG A 171 -6.63 -1.35 16.76
CA ARG A 171 -5.67 -1.17 17.85
C ARG A 171 -5.55 -2.49 18.62
N GLN A 172 -4.33 -2.94 18.83
CA GLN A 172 -4.04 -4.06 19.70
C GLN A 172 -4.03 -3.51 21.12
N MET A 173 -4.85 -4.10 21.99
CA MET A 173 -4.76 -3.79 23.42
C MET A 173 -3.44 -4.40 23.90
N GLU A 174 -2.61 -3.58 24.53
CA GLU A 174 -1.44 -4.09 25.22
C GLU A 174 -1.99 -4.93 26.38
N ASP A 175 -1.79 -6.26 26.33
CA ASP A 175 -2.12 -7.12 27.46
C ASP A 175 -1.33 -6.57 28.64
N SER A 176 -2.03 -5.98 29.61
CA SER A 176 -1.38 -5.46 30.82
C SER A 176 -0.59 -6.61 31.43
N PRO A 177 0.70 -6.44 31.75
CA PRO A 177 1.46 -7.50 32.38
C PRO A 177 0.72 -7.85 33.68
N SER A 178 0.29 -9.11 33.79
CA SER A 178 -0.22 -9.68 35.03
C SER A 178 0.94 -9.66 36.03
N ASN A 179 0.93 -8.66 36.92
CA ASN A 179 1.81 -8.62 38.09
C ASN A 179 1.52 -9.77 39.04
#